data_AF-A0A2E1STR4-F1
#
_entry.id   AF-A0A2E1STR4-F1
#
_cell.length_a   1.000
_cell.length_b   1.000
_cell.length_c   1.000
_cell.angle_alpha   90.00
_cell.angle_beta   90.00
_cell.angle_gamma   90.00
#
_symmetry.space_group_name_H-M   'P 1'
#
loop_
_entity.id
_entity.type
_entity.pdbx_description
1 polymer ?
#
loop_
_entity_poly.entity_id
_entity_poly.type
_entity_poly.pdbx_seq_one_letter_code
_entity_poly.pdbx_strand_id
1 'polypeptide(L)'
;MIKELFVIIMVLTDGESVVSINHATAHQSLNVFETLRECETQLPSFVTSTYPEFKPRPNLIDHQVVVTGNTTSPLGHRFASWRCTTMFVEG
;
A
#
# COMPACT_ATOMS: atom_id res chain seq x y z
N MET A 1 21.04 16.70 -4.02
CA MET A 1 21.23 15.42 -4.79
C MET A 1 19.89 14.70 -4.78
N ILE A 2 19.40 14.08 -5.86
CA ILE A 2 18.10 13.37 -5.80
C ILE A 2 18.31 12.02 -5.11
N LYS A 3 17.61 11.75 -4.01
CA LYS A 3 17.55 10.44 -3.34
C LYS A 3 16.29 9.70 -3.77
N GLU A 4 16.46 8.44 -4.19
CA GLU A 4 15.35 7.51 -4.41
C GLU A 4 15.02 6.80 -3.10
N LEU A 5 13.73 6.75 -2.76
CA LEU A 5 13.17 6.06 -1.60
C LEU A 5 11.92 5.29 -2.02
N PHE A 6 11.46 4.36 -1.19
CA PHE A 6 10.28 3.55 -1.46
C PHE A 6 9.23 3.76 -0.39
N VAL A 7 7.96 3.80 -0.80
CA VAL A 7 6.83 3.98 0.10
C VAL A 7 5.69 3.02 -0.20
N ILE A 8 4.86 2.77 0.80
CA ILE A 8 3.62 2.00 0.64
C ILE A 8 2.49 2.96 0.27
N ILE A 9 1.84 2.69 -0.86
CA ILE A 9 0.60 3.37 -1.24
C ILE A 9 -0.59 2.43 -1.09
N MET A 10 -1.76 3.03 -0.90
CA MET A 10 -3.07 2.40 -0.93
C MET A 10 -3.83 2.94 -2.13
N VAL A 11 -4.26 2.04 -3.00
CA VAL A 11 -5.20 2.31 -4.09
C VAL A 11 -6.57 1.79 -3.66
N LEU A 12 -7.52 2.70 -3.45
CA LEU A 12 -8.90 2.38 -3.11
C LEU A 12 -9.76 2.45 -4.37
N THR A 13 -10.61 1.46 -4.56
CA THR A 13 -11.54 1.35 -5.69
C THR A 13 -12.94 0.98 -5.18
N ASP A 14 -13.97 1.36 -5.93
CA ASP A 14 -15.38 0.99 -5.70
C ASP A 14 -15.87 -0.13 -6.62
N GLY A 15 -14.94 -0.79 -7.33
CA GLY A 15 -15.22 -1.86 -8.28
C GLY A 15 -15.28 -1.39 -9.74
N GLU A 16 -15.62 -0.13 -9.98
CA GLU A 16 -15.65 0.46 -11.33
C GLU A 16 -14.50 1.44 -11.56
N SER A 17 -14.09 2.17 -10.51
CA SER A 17 -13.13 3.25 -10.63
C SER A 17 -12.14 3.30 -9.47
N VAL A 18 -11.01 3.99 -9.70
CA VAL A 18 -10.11 4.40 -8.62
C VAL A 18 -10.74 5.57 -7.89
N VAL A 19 -11.07 5.33 -6.63
CA VAL A 19 -11.69 6.31 -5.72
C VAL A 19 -10.62 7.23 -5.14
N SER A 20 -9.47 6.66 -4.77
CA SER A 20 -8.35 7.43 -4.23
C SER A 20 -7.05 6.64 -4.29
N ILE A 21 -5.93 7.36 -4.42
CA ILE A 21 -4.58 6.83 -4.20
C ILE A 21 -3.97 7.65 -3.08
N ASN A 22 -3.62 6.99 -1.99
CA ASN A 22 -3.08 7.64 -0.80
C ASN A 22 -1.77 6.98 -0.39
N HIS A 23 -0.87 7.75 0.22
CA HIS A 23 0.16 7.14 1.04
C HIS A 23 -0.52 6.32 2.14
N ALA A 24 -0.20 5.04 2.25
CA ALA A 24 -0.76 4.22 3.30
C ALA A 24 -0.11 4.67 4.60
N THR A 25 -0.87 5.24 5.54
CA THR A 25 -0.27 5.99 6.64
C THR A 25 -0.69 5.37 7.98
N ALA A 26 0.28 4.89 8.75
CA ALA A 26 0.12 4.63 10.19
C ALA A 26 1.09 5.52 10.99
N HIS A 27 2.35 5.61 10.54
CA HIS A 27 3.39 6.51 11.04
C HIS A 27 4.38 6.80 9.91
N GLN A 28 4.82 8.05 9.70
CA GLN A 28 5.65 8.45 8.56
C GLN A 28 6.96 7.64 8.47
N SER A 29 7.58 7.32 9.61
CA SER A 29 8.83 6.55 9.65
C SER A 29 8.68 5.07 9.31
N LEU A 30 7.45 4.53 9.30
CA LEU A 30 7.22 3.09 9.09
C LEU A 30 7.07 2.74 7.61
N ASN A 31 6.89 3.72 6.74
CA ASN A 31 6.51 3.51 5.35
C ASN A 31 7.45 4.19 4.36
N VAL A 32 8.66 4.57 4.79
CA VAL A 32 9.72 5.11 3.92
C VAL A 32 10.92 4.18 4.04
N PHE A 33 11.35 3.61 2.91
CA PHE A 33 12.37 2.57 2.83
C PHE A 33 13.47 2.97 1.85
N GLU A 34 14.67 2.44 2.05
CA GLU A 34 15.80 2.73 1.15
C GLU A 34 15.79 1.82 -0.08
N THR A 35 15.14 0.65 0.01
CA THR A 35 15.05 -0.29 -1.11
C THR A 35 13.63 -0.82 -1.31
N LEU A 36 13.31 -1.21 -2.56
CA LEU A 36 12.04 -1.87 -2.89
C LEU A 36 11.85 -3.16 -2.06
N ARG A 37 12.91 -3.95 -1.92
CA ARG A 37 12.87 -5.24 -1.21
C ARG A 37 12.51 -5.08 0.27
N GLU A 38 13.03 -4.06 0.94
CA GLU A 38 12.67 -3.75 2.33
C GLU A 38 11.20 -3.39 2.44
N CYS A 39 10.70 -2.53 1.54
CA CYS A 39 9.30 -2.15 1.49
C CYS A 39 8.40 -3.39 1.29
N GLU A 40 8.69 -4.23 0.29
CA GLU A 40 7.91 -5.43 -0.01
C GLU A 40 7.92 -6.47 1.11
N THR A 41 9.02 -6.56 1.86
CA THR A 41 9.13 -7.44 3.04
C THR A 41 8.22 -6.97 4.18
N GLN A 42 8.11 -5.67 4.40
CA GLN A 42 7.30 -5.09 5.48
C GLN A 42 5.81 -4.98 5.12
N LEU A 43 5.50 -4.86 3.81
CA LEU A 43 4.16 -4.58 3.29
C LEU A 43 3.06 -5.51 3.85
N PRO A 44 3.20 -6.86 3.86
CA PRO A 44 2.16 -7.74 4.40
C PRO A 44 1.83 -7.49 5.88
N SER A 45 2.86 -7.36 6.71
CA SER A 45 2.71 -7.14 8.15
C SER A 45 2.10 -5.77 8.45
N PHE A 46 2.61 -4.74 7.77
CA PHE A 46 2.08 -3.39 7.86
C PHE A 46 0.59 -3.33 7.52
N VAL A 47 0.17 -3.91 6.40
CA VAL A 47 -1.24 -3.83 5.98
C VAL A 47 -2.14 -4.65 6.90
N THR A 48 -1.72 -5.84 7.31
CA THR A 48 -2.50 -6.71 8.20
C THR A 48 -2.73 -6.05 9.56
N SER A 49 -1.74 -5.34 10.09
CA SER A 49 -1.85 -4.63 11.37
C SER A 49 -2.61 -3.31 11.26
N THR A 50 -2.45 -2.58 10.16
CA THR A 50 -3.01 -1.23 10.00
C THR A 50 -4.46 -1.24 9.49
N TYR A 51 -4.82 -2.19 8.61
CA TYR A 51 -6.12 -2.25 7.93
C TYR A 51 -6.80 -3.63 8.06
N PRO A 52 -6.97 -4.18 9.29
CA PRO A 52 -7.51 -5.52 9.49
C PRO A 52 -8.94 -5.71 8.93
N GLU A 53 -9.74 -4.63 8.86
CA GLU A 53 -11.11 -4.62 8.37
C GLU A 53 -11.23 -4.95 6.88
N PHE A 54 -10.15 -4.81 6.11
CA PHE A 54 -10.08 -5.18 4.70
C PHE A 54 -9.75 -6.67 4.50
N LYS A 55 -9.54 -7.44 5.57
CA LYS A 55 -9.10 -8.85 5.54
C LYS A 55 -7.94 -9.07 4.55
N PRO A 56 -6.80 -8.40 4.78
CA PRO A 56 -5.75 -8.29 3.78
C PRO A 56 -5.17 -9.64 3.37
N ARG A 57 -4.86 -9.78 2.08
CA ARG A 57 -4.26 -10.98 1.49
C ARG A 57 -3.04 -10.59 0.66
N PRO A 58 -1.84 -11.06 1.02
CA PRO A 58 -0.66 -10.90 0.19
C PRO A 58 -0.79 -11.70 -1.11
N ASN A 59 -0.33 -11.12 -2.20
CA ASN A 59 -0.27 -11.72 -3.53
C ASN A 59 1.05 -11.34 -4.20
N LEU A 60 1.37 -12.04 -5.27
CA LEU A 60 2.44 -11.69 -6.19
C LEU A 60 1.82 -11.42 -7.57
N ILE A 61 1.89 -10.18 -8.03
CA ILE A 61 1.34 -9.76 -9.34
C ILE A 61 2.49 -9.10 -10.10
N ASP A 62 2.77 -9.59 -11.31
CA ASP A 62 3.86 -9.07 -12.16
C ASP A 62 5.21 -8.97 -11.42
N HIS A 63 5.52 -9.96 -10.59
CA HIS A 63 6.70 -10.03 -9.72
C HIS A 63 6.78 -8.97 -8.61
N GLN A 64 5.69 -8.24 -8.34
CA GLN A 64 5.60 -7.31 -7.21
C GLN A 64 4.74 -7.89 -6.09
N VAL A 65 5.16 -7.65 -4.85
CA VAL A 65 4.34 -7.97 -3.69
C VAL A 65 3.20 -6.96 -3.61
N VAL A 66 1.97 -7.47 -3.70
CA VAL A 66 0.75 -6.66 -3.61
C VAL A 66 -0.14 -7.25 -2.54
N VAL A 67 -0.57 -6.43 -1.59
CA VAL A 67 -1.60 -6.85 -0.62
C VAL A 67 -2.93 -6.32 -1.11
N THR A 68 -3.95 -7.17 -1.15
CA THR A 68 -5.31 -6.78 -1.53
C THR A 68 -6.28 -7.07 -0.42
N GLY A 69 -7.33 -6.27 -0.31
CA GLY A 69 -8.38 -6.52 0.66
C GLY A 69 -9.69 -5.91 0.22
N ASN A 70 -10.78 -6.39 0.79
CA ASN A 70 -12.11 -5.86 0.56
C ASN A 70 -12.83 -5.61 1.89
N THR A 71 -13.67 -4.59 1.89
CA THR A 71 -14.51 -4.28 3.03
C THR A 71 -15.86 -3.75 2.56
N THR A 72 -16.84 -3.78 3.45
CA THR A 72 -18.17 -3.19 3.21
C THR A 72 -18.28 -1.94 4.06
N SER A 73 -18.52 -0.80 3.42
CA SER A 73 -18.74 0.49 4.06
C SER A 73 -20.18 0.97 3.85
N PRO A 74 -20.65 2.00 4.56
CA PRO A 74 -21.95 2.62 4.29
C PRO A 74 -22.10 3.13 2.84
N LEU A 75 -20.97 3.36 2.16
CA LEU A 75 -20.91 3.82 0.77
C LEU A 75 -20.82 2.65 -0.24
N GLY A 76 -20.96 1.41 0.22
CA GLY A 76 -20.87 0.20 -0.61
C GLY A 76 -19.58 -0.60 -0.41
N HIS A 77 -19.36 -1.56 -1.32
CA HIS A 77 -18.17 -2.40 -1.35
C HIS A 77 -16.95 -1.58 -1.73
N ARG A 78 -15.88 -1.74 -0.97
CA ARG A 78 -14.59 -1.10 -1.21
C ARG A 78 -13.53 -2.17 -1.40
N PHE A 79 -12.69 -1.98 -2.39
CA PHE A 79 -11.54 -2.83 -2.66
C PHE A 79 -10.28 -1.97 -2.55
N ALA A 80 -9.32 -2.42 -1.76
CA ALA A 80 -8.05 -1.76 -1.59
C ALA A 80 -6.91 -2.66 -2.07
N SER A 81 -5.93 -2.04 -2.72
CA SER A 81 -4.66 -2.66 -3.09
C SER A 81 -3.53 -1.82 -2.51
N TRP A 82 -2.64 -2.45 -1.77
CA TRP A 82 -1.42 -1.85 -1.26
C TRP A 82 -0.21 -2.39 -2.00
N ARG A 83 0.70 -1.49 -2.35
CA ARG A 83 1.92 -1.81 -3.10
C ARG A 83 3.03 -0.84 -2.74
N CYS A 84 4.26 -1.27 -2.94
CA CYS A 84 5.43 -0.41 -2.86
C CYS A 84 5.58 0.41 -4.14
N THR A 85 5.94 1.67 -4.01
CA THR A 85 6.26 2.55 -5.14
C THR A 85 7.48 3.40 -4.81
N THR A 86 8.15 3.91 -5.83
CA THR A 86 9.27 4.84 -5.68
C THR A 86 8.77 6.26 -5.37
N MET A 87 9.57 7.02 -4.62
CA MET A 87 9.49 8.46 -4.47
C MET A 87 10.89 9.06 -4.60
N PHE A 88 10.97 10.25 -5.18
CA PHE A 88 12.21 10.99 -5.34
C PHE A 88 12.18 12.23 -4.47
N VAL A 89 13.22 12.45 -3.67
CA VAL A 89 13.35 13.62 -2.80
C VAL A 89 14.65 14.36 -3.08
N GLU A 90 14.62 15.68 -2.90
CA GLU A 90 15.84 16.46 -2.80
C GLU A 90 16.54 16.14 -1.48
N GLY A 91 17.81 15.75 -1.57
CA GLY A 91 18.72 15.51 -0.44
C GLY A 91 19.83 16.53 -0.35
#